data_AF-A0AA35UT46-F1
#
_entry.id   AF-A0AA35UT46-F1
#
_cell.length_a   1.000
_cell.length_b   1.000
_cell.length_c   1.000
_cell.angle_alpha   90.00
_cell.angle_beta   90.00
_cell.angle_gamma   90.00
#
_symmetry.space_group_name_H-M   'P 1'
#
loop_
_entity.id
_entity.type
_entity.pdbx_description
1 polymer ?
#
loop_
_entity_poly.entity_id
_entity_poly.type
_entity_poly.pdbx_seq_one_letter_code
_entity_poly.pdbx_strand_id
1 'polypeptide(L)'
;MMQMEADLGTKLDWVAVNHFNTGHPHVHIVIHGHDDHGEDLVIASDYITQGVRERATELVTLELGPETVLEQRRKLENMVGQDRFTRIDRQLLALAEDGPIDMRGDQGGDHVLRQRRLAKLERMGLASQAEPGVWTLAPETEKMLRDLGERGDIIRAMNRAMHEQGRAPDPGLFVFHGPASRDTVEGRILDRHLSDELGEKIGVVIDGVDGRTHHVAGIDPVSLEGVRNGSIVAVGPEVAVPRPADREIVSVAGRDGVYREDTHLANARSMPRIPGGDADAYVASHVRRLEALRRAGIIERIEDGRWQIPGDYLERAAAYDMSRAKQMSVRVLSSLDLEAQITADGATWLDRGLMSRGRSNVVDAGFGYEVTEARKQRQDVLVERGDAWRDREGHVRYRKSLLAALERRELDRIGQELGASRGTSYRVMADGERMCGTLKEKVRLASGTYALVENTHEFVLVPWKPVIENRIGQEIAGIMRAGAMDWQLGRQRGLGL
;
A
#
# COMPACT_ATOMS: atom_id res chain seq x y z
N MET A 1 24.55 -6.17 19.78
CA MET A 1 24.92 -7.29 18.89
C MET A 1 26.11 -8.08 19.43
N MET A 2 27.30 -7.50 19.65
CA MET A 2 28.45 -8.25 20.23
C MET A 2 28.10 -9.02 21.53
N GLN A 3 27.32 -8.42 22.43
CA GLN A 3 26.87 -9.12 23.64
C GLN A 3 25.93 -10.29 23.36
N MET A 4 25.09 -10.20 22.32
CA MET A 4 24.21 -11.30 21.91
C MET A 4 25.01 -12.44 21.29
N GLU A 5 26.05 -12.15 20.50
CA GLU A 5 26.96 -13.18 19.98
C GLU A 5 27.64 -13.94 21.13
N ALA A 6 28.06 -13.23 22.17
CA ALA A 6 28.67 -13.83 23.36
C ALA A 6 27.68 -14.70 24.15
N ASP A 7 26.45 -14.21 24.35
CA ASP A 7 25.41 -14.94 25.08
C ASP A 7 24.94 -16.20 24.31
N LEU A 8 24.88 -16.14 22.98
CA LEU A 8 24.45 -17.24 22.11
C LEU A 8 25.59 -18.19 21.72
N GLY A 9 26.84 -17.79 21.93
CA GLY A 9 28.02 -18.61 21.60
C GLY A 9 28.30 -18.77 20.10
N THR A 10 27.71 -17.93 19.25
CA THR A 10 27.88 -17.93 17.79
C THR A 10 28.04 -16.51 17.25
N LYS A 11 28.74 -16.34 16.13
CA LYS A 11 28.63 -15.09 15.36
C LYS A 11 27.25 -14.95 14.74
N LEU A 12 26.79 -13.71 14.66
CA LEU A 12 25.53 -13.36 14.04
C LEU A 12 25.82 -12.57 12.76
N ASP A 13 25.25 -12.99 11.64
CA ASP A 13 25.15 -12.14 10.46
C ASP A 13 23.88 -11.31 10.57
N TRP A 14 24.02 -9.98 10.61
CA TRP A 14 22.90 -9.08 10.85
C TRP A 14 23.07 -7.73 10.15
N VAL A 15 21.93 -7.13 9.83
CA VAL A 15 21.83 -5.74 9.36
C VAL A 15 20.83 -4.99 10.24
N ALA A 16 21.09 -3.69 10.46
CA ALA A 16 20.19 -2.85 11.22
C ALA A 16 19.81 -1.58 10.47
N VAL A 17 18.57 -1.13 10.69
CA VAL A 17 18.06 0.15 10.18
C VAL A 17 17.50 0.94 11.35
N ASN A 18 18.07 2.12 11.57
CA ASN A 18 17.61 3.05 12.59
C ASN A 18 16.47 3.91 12.02
N HIS A 19 15.33 3.88 12.68
CA HIS A 19 14.17 4.70 12.40
C HIS A 19 14.08 5.83 13.42
N PHE A 20 14.31 7.05 12.96
CA PHE A 20 14.03 8.27 13.73
C PHE A 20 12.68 8.91 13.31
N ASN A 21 12.00 8.30 12.33
CA ASN A 21 10.80 8.82 11.68
C ASN A 21 9.50 8.23 12.25
N THR A 22 9.51 7.64 13.45
CA THR A 22 8.31 7.11 14.11
C THR A 22 8.10 7.78 15.47
N GLY A 23 7.00 7.47 16.17
CA GLY A 23 6.67 8.10 17.46
C GLY A 23 7.77 7.97 18.51
N HIS A 24 8.61 6.93 18.40
CA HIS A 24 9.80 6.70 19.21
C HIS A 24 10.94 6.21 18.32
N PRO A 25 12.15 6.81 18.39
CA PRO A 25 13.31 6.29 17.70
C PRO A 25 13.53 4.82 18.05
N HIS A 26 13.62 3.97 17.04
CA HIS A 26 13.84 2.53 17.22
C HIS A 26 14.73 1.98 16.12
N VAL A 27 15.24 0.77 16.33
CA VAL A 27 16.08 0.07 15.37
C VAL A 27 15.41 -1.24 14.99
N HIS A 28 15.29 -1.52 13.70
CA HIS A 28 14.99 -2.86 13.21
C HIS A 28 16.31 -3.58 12.97
N ILE A 29 16.42 -4.80 13.51
CA ILE A 29 17.59 -5.66 13.35
C ILE A 29 17.10 -6.92 12.64
N VAL A 30 17.67 -7.20 11.47
CA VAL A 30 17.44 -8.45 10.73
C VAL A 30 18.66 -9.32 10.95
N ILE A 31 18.42 -10.55 11.41
CA ILE A 31 19.46 -11.55 11.69
C ILE A 31 19.27 -12.69 10.70
N HIS A 32 20.36 -13.16 10.09
CA HIS A 32 20.34 -14.34 9.25
C HIS A 32 19.94 -15.58 10.06
N GLY A 33 19.10 -16.44 9.49
CA GLY A 33 18.57 -17.61 10.19
C GLY A 33 19.57 -18.76 10.39
N HIS A 34 20.85 -18.56 10.05
CA HIS A 34 21.90 -19.56 10.22
C HIS A 34 23.03 -19.01 11.08
N ASP A 35 23.61 -19.89 11.89
CA ASP A 35 24.77 -19.62 12.74
C ASP A 35 26.08 -19.56 11.93
N ASP A 36 27.21 -19.39 12.62
CA ASP A 36 28.54 -19.29 11.98
C ASP A 36 29.11 -20.63 11.49
N HIS A 37 28.42 -21.73 11.77
CA HIS A 37 28.67 -23.06 11.23
C HIS A 37 27.76 -23.39 10.03
N GLY A 38 26.79 -22.53 9.73
CA GLY A 38 25.82 -22.70 8.64
C GLY A 38 24.61 -23.55 9.02
N GLU A 39 24.43 -23.87 10.30
CA GLU A 39 23.29 -24.59 10.84
C GLU A 39 22.19 -23.61 11.27
N ASP A 40 20.97 -24.11 11.54
CA ASP A 40 19.84 -23.27 11.97
C ASP A 40 20.16 -22.51 13.27
N LEU A 41 20.01 -21.18 13.23
CA LEU A 41 20.19 -20.32 14.40
C LEU A 41 19.00 -20.49 15.36
N VAL A 42 19.22 -21.21 16.47
CA VAL A 42 18.21 -21.42 17.52
C VAL A 42 18.40 -20.40 18.64
N ILE A 43 17.43 -19.50 18.81
CA ILE A 43 17.41 -18.53 19.92
C ILE A 43 16.29 -18.89 20.88
N ALA A 44 16.62 -18.98 22.17
CA ALA A 44 15.64 -19.25 23.21
C ALA A 44 14.59 -18.12 23.29
N SER A 45 13.31 -18.50 23.46
CA SER A 45 12.19 -17.55 23.41
C SER A 45 12.23 -16.51 24.55
N ASP A 46 12.72 -16.90 25.72
CA ASP A 46 12.98 -16.01 26.86
C ASP A 46 14.07 -14.98 26.55
N TYR A 47 15.13 -15.39 25.85
CA TYR A 47 16.19 -14.48 25.40
C TYR A 47 15.63 -13.42 24.44
N ILE A 48 14.76 -13.80 23.51
CA ILE A 48 14.08 -12.85 22.60
C ILE A 48 13.14 -11.91 23.35
N THR A 49 12.34 -12.43 24.29
CA THR A 49 11.30 -11.63 24.96
C THR A 49 11.84 -10.72 26.06
N GLN A 50 12.96 -11.09 26.69
CA GLN A 50 13.54 -10.38 27.83
C GLN A 50 15.05 -10.14 27.69
N GLY A 51 15.84 -11.16 27.36
CA GLY A 51 17.31 -11.09 27.37
C GLY A 51 17.90 -9.96 26.52
N VAL A 52 17.40 -9.74 25.30
CA VAL A 52 17.86 -8.62 24.45
C VAL A 52 17.63 -7.25 25.10
N ARG A 53 16.47 -7.07 25.75
CA ARG A 53 16.13 -5.83 26.47
C ARG A 53 17.05 -5.63 27.67
N GLU A 54 17.35 -6.68 28.41
CA GLU A 54 18.25 -6.63 29.56
C GLU A 54 19.66 -6.19 29.15
N ARG A 55 20.23 -6.79 28.09
CA ARG A 55 21.54 -6.38 27.56
C ARG A 55 21.57 -4.93 27.08
N ALA A 56 20.53 -4.49 26.38
CA ALA A 56 20.40 -3.10 25.99
C ALA A 56 20.33 -2.17 27.22
N THR A 57 19.60 -2.57 28.26
CA THR A 57 19.46 -1.80 29.51
C THR A 57 20.79 -1.71 30.27
N GLU A 58 21.54 -2.79 30.37
CA GLU A 58 22.87 -2.80 30.99
C GLU A 58 23.84 -1.86 30.27
N LEU A 59 23.89 -1.92 28.94
CA LEU A 59 24.76 -1.05 28.14
C LEU A 59 24.38 0.43 28.28
N VAL A 60 23.09 0.74 28.21
CA VAL A 60 22.61 2.12 28.42
C VAL A 60 22.90 2.59 29.84
N THR A 61 22.78 1.71 30.84
CA THR A 61 23.10 2.02 32.24
C THR A 61 24.59 2.27 32.45
N LEU A 62 25.46 1.54 31.75
CA LEU A 62 26.91 1.78 31.78
C LEU A 62 27.27 3.14 31.18
N GLU A 63 26.60 3.53 30.08
CA GLU A 63 26.88 4.78 29.37
C GLU A 63 26.26 6.02 30.04
N LEU A 64 25.00 5.92 30.45
CA LEU A 64 24.21 7.06 30.97
C LEU A 64 24.11 7.08 32.50
N GLY A 65 24.52 6.01 33.17
CA GLY A 65 24.30 5.80 34.60
C GLY A 65 22.94 5.16 34.93
N PRO A 66 22.73 4.75 36.18
CA PRO A 66 21.44 4.19 36.63
C PRO A 66 20.35 5.27 36.61
N GLU A 67 19.16 4.87 36.21
CA GLU A 67 17.99 5.74 36.27
C GLU A 67 17.71 6.17 37.73
N THR A 68 17.60 7.47 37.96
CA THR A 68 17.38 8.01 39.30
C THR A 68 15.91 7.87 39.73
N VAL A 69 15.67 7.81 41.04
CA VAL A 69 14.30 7.80 41.61
C VAL A 69 13.49 9.03 41.16
N LEU A 70 14.15 10.18 40.98
CA LEU A 70 13.50 11.40 40.48
C LEU A 70 13.05 11.26 39.03
N GLU A 71 13.85 10.64 38.16
CA GLU A 71 13.50 10.39 36.76
C GLU A 71 12.37 9.38 36.63
N GLN A 72 12.41 8.29 37.41
CA GLN A 72 11.31 7.32 37.47
C GLN A 72 10.01 7.99 37.87
N ARG A 73 10.04 8.81 38.93
CA ARG A 73 8.86 9.55 39.39
C ARG A 73 8.35 10.53 38.33
N ARG A 74 9.23 11.29 37.68
CA ARG A 74 8.85 12.20 36.58
C ARG A 74 8.21 11.46 35.41
N LYS A 75 8.74 10.29 35.02
CA LYS A 75 8.15 9.46 33.96
C LYS A 75 6.72 9.03 34.33
N LEU A 76 6.51 8.57 35.56
CA LEU A 76 5.18 8.18 36.04
C LEU A 76 4.22 9.38 36.16
N GLU A 77 4.71 10.53 36.65
CA GLU A 77 3.93 11.77 36.70
C GLU A 77 3.49 12.24 35.30
N ASN A 78 4.37 12.11 34.30
CA ASN A 78 4.05 12.45 32.92
C ASN A 78 2.95 11.55 32.34
N MET A 79 2.89 10.27 32.71
CA MET A 79 1.86 9.33 32.22
C MET A 79 0.44 9.74 32.64
N VAL A 80 0.29 10.35 33.82
CA VAL A 80 -1.02 10.82 34.31
C VAL A 80 -1.72 11.70 33.27
N GLY A 81 -0.95 12.60 32.62
CA GLY A 81 -1.44 13.58 31.67
C GLY A 81 -1.60 13.09 30.22
N GLN A 82 -1.20 11.86 29.87
CA GLN A 82 -1.19 11.43 28.46
C GLN A 82 -2.55 10.91 27.98
N ASP A 83 -2.97 11.26 26.76
CA ASP A 83 -4.17 10.70 26.10
C ASP A 83 -3.83 9.38 25.40
N ARG A 84 -3.34 8.41 26.17
CA ARG A 84 -3.02 7.05 25.69
C ARG A 84 -3.15 6.03 26.81
N PHE A 85 -3.15 4.75 26.46
CA PHE A 85 -3.08 3.66 27.43
C PHE A 85 -1.68 3.59 28.06
N THR A 86 -1.61 3.69 29.39
CA THR A 86 -0.36 3.76 30.15
C THR A 86 -0.25 2.62 31.16
N ARG A 87 0.92 2.50 31.79
CA ARG A 87 1.13 1.57 32.91
C ARG A 87 0.15 1.81 34.06
N ILE A 88 -0.23 3.07 34.33
CA ILE A 88 -1.19 3.41 35.38
C ILE A 88 -2.56 2.81 35.05
N ASP A 89 -2.99 2.91 33.79
CA ASP A 89 -4.28 2.35 33.35
C ASP A 89 -4.30 0.83 33.45
N ARG A 90 -3.19 0.15 33.13
CA ARG A 90 -3.06 -1.31 33.34
C ARG A 90 -3.23 -1.70 34.82
N GLN A 91 -2.65 -0.93 35.74
CA GLN A 91 -2.83 -1.15 37.17
C GLN A 91 -4.27 -0.90 37.61
N LEU A 92 -4.91 0.16 37.10
CA LEU A 92 -6.30 0.49 37.43
C LEU A 92 -7.28 -0.58 36.91
N LEU A 93 -7.05 -1.12 35.71
CA LEU A 93 -7.84 -2.23 35.17
C LEU A 93 -7.69 -3.49 36.02
N ALA A 94 -6.47 -3.83 36.44
CA ALA A 94 -6.25 -4.97 37.33
C ALA A 94 -6.97 -4.79 38.68
N LEU A 95 -7.00 -3.57 39.23
CA LEU A 95 -7.78 -3.26 40.44
C LEU A 95 -9.30 -3.32 40.22
N ALA A 96 -9.76 -3.11 38.97
CA ALA A 96 -11.17 -3.12 38.62
C ALA A 96 -11.71 -4.53 38.31
N GLU A 97 -10.84 -5.55 38.17
CA GLU A 97 -11.28 -6.94 37.92
C GLU A 97 -12.16 -7.48 39.03
N ASP A 98 -11.87 -7.12 40.28
CA ASP A 98 -12.58 -7.58 41.48
C ASP A 98 -13.78 -6.69 41.87
N GLY A 99 -14.09 -5.65 41.09
CA GLY A 99 -15.18 -4.70 41.34
C GLY A 99 -14.75 -3.24 41.28
N PRO A 100 -15.55 -2.31 41.84
CA PRO A 100 -15.19 -0.88 41.88
C PRO A 100 -13.85 -0.65 42.58
N ILE A 101 -13.03 0.26 42.04
CA ILE A 101 -11.72 0.61 42.59
C ILE A 101 -11.95 1.48 43.83
N ASP A 102 -11.72 0.92 45.03
CA ASP A 102 -11.75 1.68 46.28
C ASP A 102 -10.37 2.30 46.59
N MET A 103 -10.27 3.61 46.45
CA MET A 103 -9.07 4.39 46.72
C MET A 103 -8.97 4.86 48.19
N ARG A 104 -9.99 4.65 49.05
CA ARG A 104 -10.01 5.19 50.42
C ARG A 104 -8.96 4.56 51.34
N GLY A 105 -8.47 3.35 51.00
CA GLY A 105 -7.47 2.61 51.77
C GLY A 105 -6.15 2.35 51.02
N ASP A 106 -5.98 2.86 49.81
CA ASP A 106 -4.78 2.61 49.00
C ASP A 106 -3.58 3.42 49.53
N GLN A 107 -2.61 2.73 50.13
CA GLN A 107 -1.37 3.30 50.68
C GLN A 107 -0.15 3.00 49.79
N GLY A 108 -0.37 2.52 48.55
CA GLY A 108 0.71 2.21 47.63
C GLY A 108 1.48 3.45 47.20
N GLY A 109 2.77 3.30 46.87
CA GLY A 109 3.65 4.43 46.49
C GLY A 109 3.15 5.27 45.31
N ASP A 110 2.30 4.71 44.45
CA ASP A 110 1.72 5.37 43.28
C ASP A 110 0.26 5.85 43.49
N HIS A 111 -0.27 5.81 44.71
CA HIS A 111 -1.67 6.14 45.03
C HIS A 111 -2.09 7.51 44.47
N VAL A 112 -1.28 8.53 44.71
CA VAL A 112 -1.53 9.90 44.23
C VAL A 112 -1.59 9.96 42.70
N LEU A 113 -0.78 9.16 42.00
CA LEU A 113 -0.76 9.12 40.55
C LEU A 113 -2.01 8.44 39.99
N ARG A 114 -2.43 7.32 40.58
CA ARG A 114 -3.69 6.63 40.25
C ARG A 114 -4.89 7.54 40.46
N GLN A 115 -4.96 8.26 41.59
CA GLN A 115 -6.05 9.18 41.88
C GLN A 115 -6.11 10.33 40.86
N ARG A 116 -4.96 10.95 40.55
CA ARG A 116 -4.89 11.99 39.50
C ARG A 116 -5.24 11.46 38.12
N ARG A 117 -4.89 10.20 37.82
CA ARG A 117 -5.24 9.55 36.56
C ARG A 117 -6.74 9.27 36.48
N LEU A 118 -7.37 8.74 37.53
CA LEU A 118 -8.82 8.53 37.61
C LEU A 118 -9.59 9.83 37.43
N ALA A 119 -9.18 10.92 38.08
CA ALA A 119 -9.79 12.25 37.88
C ALA A 119 -9.62 12.78 36.44
N LYS A 120 -8.57 12.36 35.73
CA LYS A 120 -8.44 12.66 34.31
C LYS A 120 -9.40 11.80 33.48
N LEU A 121 -9.43 10.49 33.71
CA LEU A 121 -10.32 9.56 33.01
C LEU A 121 -11.78 9.97 33.18
N GLU A 122 -12.16 10.48 34.36
CA GLU A 122 -13.50 11.03 34.60
C GLU A 122 -13.82 12.25 33.74
N ARG A 123 -12.88 13.21 33.62
CA ARG A 123 -13.05 14.34 32.69
C ARG A 123 -13.17 13.91 31.22
N MET A 124 -12.65 12.72 30.89
CA MET A 124 -12.77 12.10 29.56
C MET A 124 -14.03 11.23 29.43
N GLY A 125 -14.82 11.05 30.50
CA GLY A 125 -15.98 10.15 30.52
C GLY A 125 -15.64 8.66 30.58
N LEU A 126 -14.38 8.30 30.87
CA LEU A 126 -13.88 6.91 30.93
C LEU A 126 -13.85 6.35 32.37
N ALA A 127 -14.12 7.19 33.36
CA ALA A 127 -14.30 6.76 34.74
C ALA A 127 -15.43 7.55 35.38
N SER A 128 -16.05 7.00 36.43
CA SER A 128 -17.04 7.70 37.23
C SER A 128 -16.80 7.43 38.70
N GLN A 129 -16.94 8.47 39.53
CA GLN A 129 -16.93 8.33 40.98
C GLN A 129 -18.36 8.11 41.50
N ALA A 130 -18.67 6.87 41.90
CA ALA A 130 -19.99 6.54 42.46
C ALA A 130 -20.14 7.03 43.90
N GLU A 131 -19.07 6.89 44.69
CA GLU A 131 -18.93 7.44 46.05
C GLU A 131 -17.55 8.12 46.16
N PRO A 132 -17.37 9.09 47.07
CA PRO A 132 -16.06 9.69 47.31
C PRO A 132 -14.98 8.62 47.55
N GLY A 133 -14.01 8.55 46.65
CA GLY A 133 -12.92 7.57 46.68
C GLY A 133 -13.21 6.21 46.01
N VAL A 134 -14.44 5.93 45.57
CA VAL A 134 -14.81 4.67 44.89
C VAL A 134 -15.10 4.94 43.42
N TRP A 135 -14.35 4.28 42.54
CA TRP A 135 -14.35 4.55 41.10
C TRP A 135 -14.76 3.33 40.29
N THR A 136 -15.48 3.58 39.20
CA THR A 136 -15.80 2.58 38.18
C THR A 136 -15.21 3.03 36.84
N LEU A 137 -14.51 2.15 36.13
CA LEU A 137 -14.02 2.41 34.77
C LEU A 137 -15.09 2.04 33.74
N ALA A 138 -15.14 2.78 32.64
CA ALA A 138 -15.98 2.40 31.50
C ALA A 138 -15.44 1.09 30.86
N PRO A 139 -16.29 0.16 30.39
CA PRO A 139 -15.84 -1.10 29.80
C PRO A 139 -14.87 -0.93 28.62
N GLU A 140 -15.04 0.13 27.85
CA GLU A 140 -14.23 0.48 26.67
C GLU A 140 -12.98 1.33 26.97
N THR A 141 -12.63 1.55 28.25
CA THR A 141 -11.54 2.45 28.67
C THR A 141 -10.21 2.09 28.01
N GLU A 142 -9.82 0.81 28.02
CA GLU A 142 -8.58 0.37 27.40
C GLU A 142 -8.57 0.66 25.90
N LYS A 143 -9.63 0.26 25.20
CA LYS A 143 -9.77 0.45 23.76
C LYS A 143 -9.71 1.94 23.39
N MET A 144 -10.52 2.78 24.05
CA MET A 144 -10.55 4.22 23.78
C MET A 144 -9.18 4.87 24.00
N LEU A 145 -8.48 4.52 25.08
CA LEU A 145 -7.15 5.05 25.36
C LEU A 145 -6.10 4.58 24.35
N ARG A 146 -6.21 3.34 23.84
CA ARG A 146 -5.34 2.86 22.76
C ARG A 146 -5.62 3.62 21.46
N ASP A 147 -6.89 3.75 21.08
CA ASP A 147 -7.32 4.48 19.88
C ASP A 147 -6.87 5.96 19.92
N LEU A 148 -6.97 6.62 21.09
CA LEU A 148 -6.47 7.99 21.30
C LEU A 148 -4.94 8.07 21.17
N GLY A 149 -4.23 7.09 21.72
CA GLY A 149 -2.78 7.00 21.62
C GLY A 149 -2.32 6.90 20.17
N GLU A 150 -2.90 5.94 19.43
CA GLU A 150 -2.67 5.71 18.00
C GLU A 150 -2.96 6.98 17.19
N ARG A 151 -4.12 7.62 17.42
CA ARG A 151 -4.46 8.88 16.75
C ARG A 151 -3.45 9.98 17.03
N GLY A 152 -2.94 10.07 18.26
CA GLY A 152 -1.89 11.00 18.63
C GLY A 152 -0.55 10.73 17.93
N ASP A 153 -0.21 9.45 17.72
CA ASP A 153 0.97 9.05 16.93
C ASP A 153 0.81 9.41 15.45
N ILE A 154 -0.37 9.17 14.87
CA ILE A 154 -0.69 9.55 13.49
C ILE A 154 -0.56 11.06 13.30
N ILE A 155 -1.15 11.87 14.20
CA ILE A 155 -1.08 13.34 14.11
C ILE A 155 0.38 13.81 14.17
N ARG A 156 1.21 13.21 15.04
CA ARG A 156 2.66 13.52 15.09
C ARG A 156 3.35 13.16 13.78
N ALA A 157 3.00 12.02 13.18
CA ALA A 157 3.55 11.60 11.90
C ALA A 157 3.16 12.57 10.76
N MET A 158 1.89 12.97 10.69
CA MET A 158 1.40 13.94 9.71
C MET A 158 2.08 15.31 9.88
N ASN A 159 2.19 15.81 11.12
CA ASN A 159 2.85 17.08 11.40
C ASN A 159 4.32 17.06 10.96
N ARG A 160 5.05 15.99 11.29
CA ARG A 160 6.45 15.82 10.86
C ARG A 160 6.57 15.79 9.34
N ALA A 161 5.76 14.97 8.67
CA ALA A 161 5.78 14.83 7.22
C ALA A 161 5.52 16.18 6.51
N MET A 162 4.61 17.00 7.05
CA MET A 162 4.34 18.36 6.57
C MET A 162 5.53 19.31 6.79
N HIS A 163 6.15 19.27 7.97
CA HIS A 163 7.33 20.08 8.27
C HIS A 163 8.53 19.74 7.38
N GLU A 164 8.73 18.47 7.03
CA GLU A 164 9.76 18.04 6.10
C GLU A 164 9.54 18.60 4.68
N GLN A 165 8.30 18.94 4.31
CA GLN A 165 7.98 19.66 3.08
C GLN A 165 8.09 21.19 3.22
N GLY A 166 8.56 21.70 4.36
CA GLY A 166 8.63 23.13 4.64
C GLY A 166 7.27 23.81 4.83
N ARG A 167 6.20 23.03 5.05
CA ARG A 167 4.83 23.55 5.24
C ARG A 167 4.43 23.50 6.71
N ALA A 168 3.75 24.54 7.18
CA ALA A 168 3.12 24.52 8.50
C ALA A 168 1.94 23.54 8.49
N PRO A 169 1.87 22.56 9.40
CA PRO A 169 0.73 21.67 9.50
C PRO A 169 -0.51 22.43 9.99
N ASP A 170 -1.67 22.17 9.39
CA ASP A 170 -2.97 22.60 9.89
C ASP A 170 -3.79 21.36 10.32
N PRO A 171 -3.91 21.09 11.63
CA PRO A 171 -4.69 19.96 12.13
C PRO A 171 -6.15 19.97 11.69
N GLY A 172 -6.72 21.12 11.34
CA GLY A 172 -8.10 21.23 10.83
C GLY A 172 -8.28 20.64 9.43
N LEU A 173 -7.19 20.45 8.68
CA LEU A 173 -7.18 19.86 7.33
C LEU A 173 -6.79 18.38 7.34
N PHE A 174 -6.60 17.77 8.50
CA PHE A 174 -6.25 16.36 8.61
C PHE A 174 -7.48 15.46 8.46
N VAL A 175 -7.37 14.47 7.57
CA VAL A 175 -8.39 13.46 7.32
C VAL A 175 -7.81 12.08 7.60
N PHE A 176 -8.55 11.25 8.33
CA PHE A 176 -8.11 9.92 8.74
C PHE A 176 -8.98 8.86 8.07
N HIS A 177 -8.34 7.93 7.34
CA HIS A 177 -8.99 6.83 6.65
C HIS A 177 -8.59 5.52 7.33
N GLY A 178 -9.53 4.94 8.08
CA GLY A 178 -9.38 3.59 8.62
C GLY A 178 -9.64 2.52 7.55
N PRO A 179 -9.43 1.22 7.87
CA PRO A 179 -9.60 0.11 6.93
C PRO A 179 -11.00 -0.02 6.30
N ALA A 180 -12.02 0.53 6.95
CA ALA A 180 -13.40 0.54 6.45
C ALA A 180 -13.70 1.71 5.50
N SER A 181 -12.77 2.67 5.35
CA SER A 181 -12.93 3.82 4.47
C SER A 181 -13.16 3.39 3.02
N ARG A 182 -14.06 4.10 2.34
CA ARG A 182 -14.35 3.90 0.91
C ARG A 182 -13.95 5.09 0.05
N ASP A 183 -13.42 6.14 0.67
CA ASP A 183 -12.99 7.33 -0.04
C ASP A 183 -11.77 7.04 -0.90
N THR A 184 -11.71 7.67 -2.07
CA THR A 184 -10.51 7.65 -2.92
C THR A 184 -9.75 8.95 -2.71
N VAL A 185 -8.51 8.82 -2.25
CA VAL A 185 -7.58 9.92 -2.05
C VAL A 185 -6.58 9.93 -3.19
N GLU A 186 -6.49 11.05 -3.91
CA GLU A 186 -5.44 11.26 -4.92
C GLU A 186 -4.48 12.34 -4.43
N GLY A 187 -3.18 12.06 -4.49
CA GLY A 187 -2.18 12.98 -3.95
C GLY A 187 -0.76 12.45 -3.97
N ARG A 188 0.16 13.25 -3.42
CA ARG A 188 1.58 12.92 -3.29
C ARG A 188 1.86 12.23 -1.94
N ILE A 189 2.64 11.16 -1.95
CA ILE A 189 3.10 10.51 -0.72
C ILE A 189 4.09 11.42 0.01
N LEU A 190 3.79 11.74 1.27
CA LEU A 190 4.71 12.47 2.15
C LEU A 190 5.51 11.54 3.05
N ASP A 191 4.85 10.54 3.64
CA ASP A 191 5.47 9.62 4.60
C ASP A 191 4.81 8.24 4.56
N ARG A 192 5.56 7.22 4.98
CA ARG A 192 5.10 5.84 5.16
C ARG A 192 5.69 5.30 6.45
N HIS A 193 4.84 4.79 7.32
CA HIS A 193 5.25 4.26 8.62
C HIS A 193 4.48 2.99 8.95
N LEU A 194 5.05 2.13 9.80
CA LEU A 194 4.34 0.96 10.30
C LEU A 194 3.13 1.43 11.13
N SER A 195 1.96 0.87 10.83
CA SER A 195 0.70 1.25 11.50
C SER A 195 0.31 0.32 12.65
N ASP A 196 0.97 -0.83 12.81
CA ASP A 196 0.73 -1.76 13.92
C ASP A 196 2.03 -2.25 14.59
N GLU A 197 1.91 -2.67 15.86
CA GLU A 197 3.04 -3.19 16.67
C GLU A 197 3.59 -4.52 16.13
N LEU A 198 2.84 -5.20 15.25
CA LEU A 198 3.24 -6.45 14.59
C LEU A 198 3.92 -6.22 13.22
N GLY A 199 3.91 -4.99 12.70
CA GLY A 199 4.56 -4.61 11.45
C GLY A 199 3.93 -5.17 10.16
N GLU A 200 2.71 -5.71 10.23
CA GLU A 200 2.04 -6.33 9.08
C GLU A 200 1.41 -5.31 8.14
N LYS A 201 1.13 -4.09 8.64
CA LYS A 201 0.42 -3.06 7.89
C LYS A 201 1.13 -1.71 7.92
N ILE A 202 1.04 -1.00 6.80
CA ILE A 202 1.64 0.32 6.62
C ILE A 202 0.56 1.41 6.65
N GLY A 203 0.83 2.45 7.42
CA GLY A 203 0.16 3.73 7.39
C GLY A 203 0.86 4.68 6.42
N VAL A 204 0.07 5.44 5.66
CA VAL A 204 0.59 6.34 4.62
C VAL A 204 0.02 7.74 4.83
N VAL A 205 0.88 8.75 4.72
CA VAL A 205 0.49 10.16 4.73
C VAL A 205 0.53 10.71 3.30
N ILE A 206 -0.58 11.29 2.86
CA ILE A 206 -0.79 11.78 1.50
C ILE A 206 -1.17 13.26 1.54
N ASP A 207 -0.47 14.08 0.77
CA ASP A 207 -0.82 15.47 0.47
C ASP A 207 -1.83 15.46 -0.69
N GLY A 208 -3.11 15.66 -0.36
CA GLY A 208 -4.23 15.49 -1.27
C GLY A 208 -4.33 16.63 -2.28
N VAL A 209 -4.76 16.30 -3.50
CA VAL A 209 -5.07 17.33 -4.52
C VAL A 209 -6.27 18.20 -4.11
N ASP A 210 -7.05 17.78 -3.12
CA ASP A 210 -8.17 18.52 -2.52
C ASP A 210 -7.72 19.56 -1.47
N GLY A 211 -6.41 19.70 -1.24
CA GLY A 211 -5.81 20.64 -0.30
C GLY A 211 -5.75 20.13 1.14
N ARG A 212 -6.15 18.88 1.41
CA ARG A 212 -6.12 18.25 2.74
C ARG A 212 -4.94 17.29 2.88
N THR A 213 -4.58 16.98 4.12
CA THR A 213 -3.57 15.95 4.41
C THR A 213 -4.29 14.70 4.91
N HIS A 214 -4.10 13.59 4.22
CA HIS A 214 -4.78 12.34 4.50
C HIS A 214 -3.82 11.36 5.16
N HIS A 215 -4.28 10.69 6.21
CA HIS A 215 -3.67 9.46 6.69
C HIS A 215 -4.52 8.28 6.27
N VAL A 216 -3.90 7.26 5.68
CA VAL A 216 -4.56 6.01 5.32
C VAL A 216 -3.88 4.86 6.04
N ALA A 217 -4.64 4.16 6.88
CA ALA A 217 -4.15 3.01 7.64
C ALA A 217 -4.42 1.68 6.93
N GLY A 218 -3.64 0.66 7.26
CA GLY A 218 -3.94 -0.71 6.88
C GLY A 218 -3.60 -1.09 5.44
N ILE A 219 -2.62 -0.40 4.84
CA ILE A 219 -2.14 -0.72 3.50
C ILE A 219 -1.21 -1.92 3.56
N ASP A 220 -1.43 -2.87 2.66
CA ASP A 220 -0.53 -4.03 2.47
C ASP A 220 0.84 -3.55 1.97
N PRO A 221 1.96 -3.93 2.62
CA PRO A 221 3.31 -3.59 2.17
C PRO A 221 3.57 -3.87 0.69
N VAL A 222 3.03 -4.96 0.15
CA VAL A 222 3.18 -5.34 -1.27
C VAL A 222 2.57 -4.29 -2.19
N SER A 223 1.47 -3.65 -1.79
CA SER A 223 0.84 -2.57 -2.57
C SER A 223 1.69 -1.30 -2.65
N LEU A 224 2.67 -1.15 -1.76
CA LEU A 224 3.59 -0.01 -1.71
C LEU A 224 4.94 -0.30 -2.36
N GLU A 225 5.10 -1.47 -2.99
CA GLU A 225 6.35 -1.85 -3.63
C GLU A 225 6.70 -0.85 -4.74
N GLY A 226 7.87 -0.23 -4.61
CA GLY A 226 8.32 0.77 -5.57
C GLY A 226 7.71 2.16 -5.42
N VAL A 227 6.75 2.36 -4.52
CA VAL A 227 6.26 3.69 -4.15
C VAL A 227 7.35 4.39 -3.35
N ARG A 228 7.56 5.68 -3.58
CA ARG A 228 8.52 6.51 -2.84
C ARG A 228 7.82 7.76 -2.31
N ASN A 229 8.43 8.42 -1.33
CA ASN A 229 7.99 9.77 -0.98
C ASN A 229 8.16 10.66 -2.22
N GLY A 230 7.19 11.51 -2.49
CA GLY A 230 7.09 12.27 -3.74
C GLY A 230 6.28 11.59 -4.85
N SER A 231 6.10 10.26 -4.83
CA SER A 231 5.24 9.59 -5.83
C SER A 231 3.79 10.06 -5.74
N ILE A 232 3.14 10.20 -6.89
CA ILE A 232 1.72 10.54 -6.99
C ILE A 232 0.91 9.25 -7.07
N VAL A 233 -0.05 9.09 -6.17
CA VAL A 233 -0.85 7.88 -6.03
C VAL A 233 -2.34 8.21 -5.96
N ALA A 234 -3.16 7.21 -6.28
CA ALA A 234 -4.54 7.14 -5.86
C ALA A 234 -4.68 5.98 -4.87
N VAL A 235 -5.14 6.25 -3.66
CA VAL A 235 -5.43 5.26 -2.63
C VAL A 235 -6.93 5.19 -2.44
N GLY A 236 -7.49 4.00 -2.60
CA GLY A 236 -8.94 3.81 -2.57
C GLY A 236 -9.28 2.32 -2.48
N PRO A 237 -10.57 1.98 -2.42
CA PRO A 237 -10.99 0.60 -2.67
C PRO A 237 -10.40 0.13 -4.00
N GLU A 238 -9.95 -1.13 -4.06
CA GLU A 238 -9.46 -1.70 -5.31
C GLU A 238 -10.51 -1.50 -6.41
N VAL A 239 -10.09 -0.83 -7.50
CA VAL A 239 -10.98 -0.59 -8.63
C VAL A 239 -11.44 -1.94 -9.12
N ALA A 240 -12.75 -2.13 -9.11
CA ALA A 240 -13.36 -3.40 -9.40
C ALA A 240 -13.13 -3.81 -10.85
N VAL A 241 -12.07 -4.60 -11.10
CA VAL A 241 -11.88 -5.25 -12.38
C VAL A 241 -12.65 -6.57 -12.33
N PRO A 242 -13.60 -6.83 -13.26
CA PRO A 242 -14.28 -8.11 -13.31
C PRO A 242 -13.27 -9.25 -13.36
N ARG A 243 -13.46 -10.28 -12.52
CA ARG A 243 -12.50 -11.40 -12.43
C ARG A 243 -12.39 -12.10 -13.79
N PRO A 244 -11.26 -12.75 -14.10
CA PRO A 244 -11.18 -13.63 -15.26
C PRO A 244 -12.32 -14.66 -15.30
N ALA A 245 -12.66 -15.23 -14.14
CA ALA A 245 -13.80 -16.14 -13.98
C ALA A 245 -15.15 -15.50 -14.35
N ASP A 246 -15.35 -14.21 -14.05
CA ASP A 246 -16.58 -13.48 -14.38
C ASP A 246 -16.68 -13.25 -15.89
N ARG A 247 -15.55 -13.00 -16.58
CA ARG A 247 -15.52 -12.91 -18.05
C ARG A 247 -15.81 -14.25 -18.71
N GLU A 248 -15.26 -15.34 -18.15
CA GLU A 248 -15.51 -16.69 -18.65
C GLU A 248 -16.98 -17.08 -18.46
N ILE A 249 -17.58 -16.76 -17.31
CA ILE A 249 -19.02 -16.96 -17.05
C ILE A 249 -19.87 -16.28 -18.13
N VAL A 250 -19.57 -15.03 -18.48
CA VAL A 250 -20.28 -14.32 -19.56
C VAL A 250 -20.04 -14.98 -20.92
N SER A 251 -18.81 -15.43 -21.19
CA SER A 251 -18.47 -16.13 -22.42
C SER A 251 -19.27 -17.44 -22.58
N VAL A 252 -19.37 -18.21 -21.49
CA VAL A 252 -20.14 -19.47 -21.45
C VAL A 252 -21.64 -19.21 -21.51
N ALA A 253 -22.13 -18.15 -20.86
CA ALA A 253 -23.54 -17.77 -20.87
C ALA A 253 -24.03 -17.28 -22.23
N GLY A 254 -23.12 -16.96 -23.15
CA GLY A 254 -23.45 -16.62 -24.53
C GLY A 254 -24.41 -15.43 -24.65
N ARG A 255 -25.18 -15.43 -25.74
CA ARG A 255 -26.16 -14.37 -26.05
C ARG A 255 -27.53 -14.59 -25.38
N ASP A 256 -27.82 -15.82 -24.99
CA ASP A 256 -29.03 -16.19 -24.25
C ASP A 256 -28.94 -15.79 -22.76
N GLY A 257 -27.76 -15.43 -22.27
CA GLY A 257 -27.55 -14.97 -20.90
C GLY A 257 -27.75 -16.10 -19.88
N VAL A 258 -27.62 -17.36 -20.31
CA VAL A 258 -27.85 -18.54 -19.48
C VAL A 258 -26.56 -19.33 -19.38
N TYR A 259 -25.91 -19.26 -18.23
CA TYR A 259 -24.73 -20.09 -17.97
C TYR A 259 -25.16 -21.53 -17.71
N ARG A 260 -24.48 -22.48 -18.35
CA ARG A 260 -24.72 -23.93 -18.24
C ARG A 260 -23.45 -24.65 -17.80
N GLU A 261 -23.53 -25.39 -16.71
CA GLU A 261 -22.41 -26.13 -16.13
C GLU A 261 -21.84 -27.18 -17.11
N ASP A 262 -22.71 -27.97 -17.75
CA ASP A 262 -22.30 -29.00 -18.71
C ASP A 262 -21.55 -28.41 -19.92
N THR A 263 -22.00 -27.25 -20.40
CA THR A 263 -21.35 -26.52 -21.50
C THR A 263 -19.99 -26.01 -21.07
N HIS A 264 -19.88 -25.47 -19.85
CA HIS A 264 -18.57 -25.05 -19.33
C HIS A 264 -17.62 -26.24 -19.16
N LEU A 265 -18.12 -27.38 -18.67
CA LEU A 265 -17.31 -28.59 -18.49
C LEU A 265 -16.84 -29.17 -19.82
N ALA A 266 -17.69 -29.20 -20.84
CA ALA A 266 -17.31 -29.59 -22.18
C ALA A 266 -16.23 -28.66 -22.76
N ASN A 267 -16.40 -27.33 -22.61
CA ASN A 267 -15.42 -26.35 -23.04
C ASN A 267 -14.08 -26.53 -22.31
N ALA A 268 -14.10 -26.66 -20.98
CA ALA A 268 -12.91 -26.86 -20.15
C ALA A 268 -12.14 -28.14 -20.54
N ARG A 269 -12.84 -29.26 -20.80
CA ARG A 269 -12.22 -30.52 -21.26
C ARG A 269 -11.61 -30.41 -22.65
N SER A 270 -12.13 -29.52 -23.49
CA SER A 270 -11.58 -29.25 -24.82
C SER A 270 -10.42 -28.23 -24.82
N MET A 271 -10.14 -27.58 -23.68
CA MET A 271 -9.05 -26.61 -23.60
C MET A 271 -7.68 -27.30 -23.65
N PRO A 272 -6.73 -26.79 -24.45
CA PRO A 272 -5.37 -27.32 -24.49
C PRO A 272 -4.64 -27.26 -23.14
N ARG A 273 -5.07 -26.36 -22.25
CA ARG A 273 -4.49 -26.18 -20.92
C ARG A 273 -5.54 -25.62 -19.95
N ILE A 274 -5.79 -26.36 -18.88
CA ILE A 274 -6.77 -26.01 -17.84
C ILE A 274 -6.04 -25.37 -16.65
N PRO A 275 -6.45 -24.19 -16.17
CA PRO A 275 -5.95 -23.65 -14.91
C PRO A 275 -6.20 -24.62 -13.75
N GLY A 276 -5.12 -25.09 -13.11
CA GLY A 276 -5.20 -26.10 -12.04
C GLY A 276 -5.21 -27.56 -12.51
N GLY A 277 -5.30 -27.82 -13.82
CA GLY A 277 -5.13 -29.16 -14.41
C GLY A 277 -6.35 -30.09 -14.36
N ASP A 278 -7.39 -29.75 -13.61
CA ASP A 278 -8.63 -30.53 -13.48
C ASP A 278 -9.85 -29.71 -13.95
N ALA A 279 -10.54 -30.23 -14.97
CA ALA A 279 -11.72 -29.59 -15.57
C ALA A 279 -12.88 -29.49 -14.58
N ASP A 280 -13.11 -30.54 -13.79
CA ASP A 280 -14.24 -30.63 -12.88
C ASP A 280 -14.02 -29.66 -11.68
N ALA A 281 -12.82 -29.62 -11.12
CA ALA A 281 -12.45 -28.64 -10.09
C ALA A 281 -12.49 -27.18 -10.60
N TYR A 282 -12.08 -26.96 -11.85
CA TYR A 282 -12.12 -25.65 -12.50
C TYR A 282 -13.56 -25.12 -12.65
N VAL A 283 -14.48 -25.94 -13.18
CA VAL A 283 -15.90 -25.57 -13.29
C VAL A 283 -16.55 -25.42 -11.92
N ALA A 284 -16.25 -26.30 -10.97
CA ALA A 284 -16.76 -26.19 -9.60
C ALA A 284 -16.37 -24.85 -8.93
N SER A 285 -15.22 -24.27 -9.27
CA SER A 285 -14.83 -22.93 -8.79
C SER A 285 -15.73 -21.81 -9.33
N HIS A 286 -16.17 -21.92 -10.58
CA HIS A 286 -17.11 -20.98 -11.21
C HIS A 286 -18.52 -21.15 -10.64
N VAL A 287 -18.96 -22.38 -10.38
CA VAL A 287 -20.24 -22.65 -9.70
C VAL A 287 -20.24 -22.09 -8.27
N ARG A 288 -19.15 -22.24 -7.51
CA ARG A 288 -19.01 -21.60 -6.18
C ARG A 288 -19.11 -20.08 -6.27
N ARG A 289 -18.53 -19.47 -7.31
CA ARG A 289 -18.63 -18.03 -7.58
C ARG A 289 -20.08 -17.62 -7.89
N LEU A 290 -20.78 -18.36 -8.75
CA LEU A 290 -22.19 -18.14 -9.08
C LEU A 290 -23.08 -18.24 -7.82
N GLU A 291 -22.90 -19.25 -6.98
CA GLU A 291 -23.63 -19.37 -5.71
C GLU A 291 -23.37 -18.18 -4.77
N ALA A 292 -22.14 -17.68 -4.69
CA ALA A 292 -21.82 -16.50 -3.90
C ALA A 292 -22.56 -15.25 -4.39
N LEU A 293 -22.64 -15.06 -5.71
CA LEU A 293 -23.37 -13.94 -6.33
C LEU A 293 -24.89 -14.11 -6.24
N ARG A 294 -25.39 -15.34 -6.27
CA ARG A 294 -26.81 -15.65 -6.05
C ARG A 294 -27.26 -15.31 -4.63
N ARG A 295 -26.43 -15.66 -3.62
CA ARG A 295 -26.69 -15.28 -2.22
C ARG A 295 -26.69 -13.76 -2.01
N ALA A 296 -26.00 -13.02 -2.86
CA ALA A 296 -25.99 -11.56 -2.87
C ALA A 296 -27.12 -10.93 -3.71
N GLY A 297 -28.00 -11.74 -4.33
CA GLY A 297 -29.10 -11.26 -5.17
C GLY A 297 -28.65 -10.67 -6.51
N ILE A 298 -27.45 -11.00 -6.99
CA ILE A 298 -26.89 -10.45 -8.23
C ILE A 298 -27.32 -11.28 -9.44
N ILE A 299 -27.41 -12.60 -9.26
CA ILE A 299 -27.85 -13.55 -10.28
C ILE A 299 -28.92 -14.47 -9.71
N GLU A 300 -29.63 -15.17 -10.59
CA GLU A 300 -30.65 -16.14 -10.23
C GLU A 300 -30.27 -17.53 -10.71
N ARG A 301 -30.63 -18.56 -9.92
CA ARG A 301 -30.50 -19.95 -10.32
C ARG A 301 -31.83 -20.40 -10.91
N ILE A 302 -31.81 -20.82 -12.17
CA ILE A 302 -32.99 -21.31 -12.87
C ILE A 302 -33.31 -22.72 -12.36
N GLU A 303 -32.31 -23.60 -12.46
CA GLU A 303 -32.32 -24.98 -11.98
C GLU A 303 -30.89 -25.44 -11.72
N ASP A 304 -30.69 -26.66 -11.21
CA ASP A 304 -29.34 -27.16 -10.93
C ASP A 304 -28.49 -27.19 -12.22
N GLY A 305 -27.29 -26.61 -12.14
CA GLY A 305 -26.39 -26.46 -13.29
C GLY A 305 -26.77 -25.34 -14.29
N ARG A 306 -27.86 -24.59 -14.08
CA ARG A 306 -28.28 -23.49 -14.97
C ARG A 306 -28.57 -22.17 -14.25
N TRP A 307 -27.98 -21.10 -14.76
CA TRP A 307 -27.93 -19.80 -14.08
C TRP A 307 -28.28 -18.66 -15.02
N GLN A 308 -29.12 -17.73 -14.57
CA GLN A 308 -29.45 -16.52 -15.30
C GLN A 308 -28.41 -15.43 -15.01
N ILE A 309 -27.72 -14.98 -16.06
CA ILE A 309 -26.68 -13.95 -15.99
C ILE A 309 -27.25 -12.65 -16.59
N PRO A 310 -27.37 -11.57 -15.81
CA PRO A 310 -27.91 -10.30 -16.30
C PRO A 310 -26.91 -9.57 -17.22
N GLY A 311 -27.40 -8.68 -18.08
CA GLY A 311 -26.56 -7.97 -19.06
C GLY A 311 -25.51 -7.04 -18.45
N ASP A 312 -25.72 -6.59 -17.21
CA ASP A 312 -24.80 -5.77 -16.40
C ASP A 312 -23.97 -6.62 -15.41
N TYR A 313 -23.93 -7.95 -15.59
CA TYR A 313 -23.28 -8.89 -14.67
C TYR A 313 -21.86 -8.49 -14.29
N LEU A 314 -21.03 -8.09 -15.26
CA LEU A 314 -19.62 -7.75 -14.99
C LEU A 314 -19.50 -6.55 -14.05
N GLU A 315 -20.35 -5.52 -14.23
CA GLU A 315 -20.36 -4.35 -13.38
C GLU A 315 -20.84 -4.70 -11.96
N ARG A 316 -21.90 -5.51 -11.84
CA ARG A 316 -22.45 -5.93 -10.55
C ARG A 316 -21.54 -6.87 -9.78
N ALA A 317 -20.91 -7.82 -10.47
CA ALA A 317 -19.95 -8.77 -9.89
C ALA A 317 -18.69 -8.03 -9.39
N ALA A 318 -18.22 -7.06 -10.16
CA ALA A 318 -17.12 -6.19 -9.78
C ALA A 318 -17.51 -5.34 -8.55
N ALA A 319 -18.66 -4.66 -8.58
CA ALA A 319 -19.15 -3.86 -7.45
C ALA A 319 -19.33 -4.69 -6.17
N TYR A 320 -19.79 -5.94 -6.30
CA TYR A 320 -19.89 -6.88 -5.18
C TYR A 320 -18.53 -7.21 -4.57
N ASP A 321 -17.54 -7.50 -5.40
CA ASP A 321 -16.19 -7.79 -4.91
C ASP A 321 -15.57 -6.56 -4.25
N MET A 322 -15.78 -5.37 -4.80
CA MET A 322 -15.37 -4.10 -4.20
C MET A 322 -16.04 -3.86 -2.84
N SER A 323 -17.34 -4.14 -2.71
CA SER A 323 -18.05 -4.01 -1.42
C SER A 323 -17.48 -4.95 -0.34
N ARG A 324 -16.89 -6.07 -0.77
CA ARG A 324 -16.22 -7.06 0.09
C ARG A 324 -14.71 -6.85 0.21
N ALA A 325 -14.08 -6.02 -0.61
CA ALA A 325 -12.68 -5.68 -0.46
C ALA A 325 -12.51 -5.02 0.91
N LYS A 326 -11.79 -5.71 1.80
CA LYS A 326 -11.55 -5.27 3.18
C LYS A 326 -10.33 -4.34 3.29
N GLN A 327 -9.63 -4.10 2.18
CA GLN A 327 -8.34 -3.42 2.15
C GLN A 327 -8.34 -2.30 1.11
N MET A 328 -7.70 -1.20 1.46
CA MET A 328 -7.43 -0.12 0.52
C MET A 328 -6.23 -0.51 -0.35
N SER A 329 -6.38 -0.30 -1.66
CA SER A 329 -5.33 -0.54 -2.64
C SER A 329 -4.62 0.77 -2.98
N VAL A 330 -3.34 0.67 -3.32
CA VAL A 330 -2.55 1.80 -3.79
C VAL A 330 -2.31 1.65 -5.29
N ARG A 331 -2.73 2.66 -6.06
CA ARG A 331 -2.45 2.76 -7.49
C ARG A 331 -1.46 3.88 -7.74
N VAL A 332 -0.28 3.54 -8.23
CA VAL A 332 0.74 4.53 -8.60
C VAL A 332 0.31 5.23 -9.89
N LEU A 333 0.08 6.55 -9.81
CA LEU A 333 -0.25 7.40 -10.95
C LEU A 333 1.01 7.93 -11.63
N SER A 334 2.02 8.27 -10.82
CA SER A 334 3.35 8.65 -11.27
C SER A 334 4.36 8.25 -10.20
N SER A 335 5.44 7.58 -10.61
CA SER A 335 6.59 7.36 -9.74
C SER A 335 7.49 8.60 -9.63
N LEU A 336 7.40 9.53 -10.59
CA LEU A 336 8.09 10.80 -10.56
C LEU A 336 7.39 11.76 -9.60
N ASP A 337 8.17 12.57 -8.89
CA ASP A 337 7.65 13.71 -8.16
C ASP A 337 7.05 14.76 -9.12
N LEU A 338 6.42 15.79 -8.54
CA LEU A 338 5.71 16.81 -9.31
C LEU A 338 6.67 17.64 -10.17
N GLU A 339 7.85 17.96 -9.64
CA GLU A 339 8.83 18.85 -10.29
C GLU A 339 9.46 18.16 -11.49
N ALA A 340 9.88 16.89 -11.34
CA ALA A 340 10.46 16.09 -12.40
C ALA A 340 9.50 15.88 -13.59
N GLN A 341 8.18 15.98 -13.37
CA GLN A 341 7.18 15.87 -14.44
C GLN A 341 7.10 17.11 -15.33
N ILE A 342 7.49 18.30 -14.85
CA ILE A 342 7.36 19.55 -15.63
C ILE A 342 8.21 19.47 -16.90
N THR A 343 9.44 18.98 -16.78
CA THR A 343 10.42 18.93 -17.88
C THR A 343 10.58 17.55 -18.51
N ALA A 344 9.87 16.54 -17.99
CA ALA A 344 9.95 15.16 -18.46
C ALA A 344 9.68 15.03 -19.97
N ASP A 345 10.45 14.17 -20.64
CA ASP A 345 10.28 13.96 -22.08
C ASP A 345 9.03 13.15 -22.43
N GLY A 346 8.62 12.25 -21.53
CA GLY A 346 7.49 11.35 -21.70
C GLY A 346 6.15 11.91 -21.23
N ALA A 347 5.12 11.08 -21.37
CA ALA A 347 3.74 11.40 -20.99
C ALA A 347 3.54 11.28 -19.47
N THR A 348 3.37 12.40 -18.79
CA THR A 348 3.30 12.47 -17.32
C THR A 348 1.88 12.39 -16.77
N TRP A 349 1.74 12.33 -15.44
CA TRP A 349 0.42 12.46 -14.80
C TRP A 349 -0.16 13.87 -15.02
N LEU A 350 0.68 14.91 -15.10
CA LEU A 350 0.26 16.27 -15.46
C LEU A 350 -0.43 16.30 -16.84
N ASP A 351 0.16 15.65 -17.85
CA ASP A 351 -0.37 15.61 -19.22
C ASP A 351 -1.72 14.88 -19.27
N ARG A 352 -1.86 13.75 -18.54
CA ARG A 352 -3.13 13.02 -18.40
C ARG A 352 -4.20 13.88 -17.72
N GLY A 353 -3.82 14.63 -16.69
CA GLY A 353 -4.70 15.57 -16.00
C GLY A 353 -5.21 16.70 -16.90
N LEU A 354 -4.33 17.28 -17.73
CA LEU A 354 -4.69 18.30 -18.72
C LEU A 354 -5.67 17.79 -19.80
N MET A 355 -5.58 16.50 -20.13
CA MET A 355 -6.44 15.85 -21.13
C MET A 355 -7.75 15.29 -20.57
N SER A 356 -7.89 15.22 -19.25
CA SER A 356 -9.08 14.68 -18.60
C SER A 356 -10.28 15.62 -18.82
N ARG A 357 -11.42 15.05 -19.25
CA ARG A 357 -12.68 15.78 -19.47
C ARG A 357 -13.58 15.85 -18.22
N GLY A 358 -13.14 15.26 -17.10
CA GLY A 358 -13.91 15.21 -15.85
C GLY A 358 -13.75 16.46 -14.99
N ARG A 359 -14.63 16.62 -13.98
CA ARG A 359 -14.43 17.61 -12.92
C ARG A 359 -13.14 17.25 -12.18
N SER A 360 -12.16 18.15 -12.24
CA SER A 360 -10.91 18.03 -11.49
C SER A 360 -11.23 18.23 -10.01
N ASN A 361 -10.91 17.25 -9.17
CA ASN A 361 -10.97 17.39 -7.71
C ASN A 361 -9.80 18.21 -7.15
N VAL A 362 -8.97 18.77 -8.03
CA VAL A 362 -7.86 19.66 -7.67
C VAL A 362 -8.43 20.97 -7.15
N VAL A 363 -8.19 21.25 -5.87
CA VAL A 363 -8.53 22.51 -5.19
C VAL A 363 -7.31 23.42 -5.24
N ASP A 364 -7.54 24.73 -5.39
CA ASP A 364 -6.48 25.74 -5.42
C ASP A 364 -5.93 26.05 -4.02
N ALA A 365 -5.48 25.00 -3.31
CA ALA A 365 -4.91 25.06 -1.97
C ALA A 365 -3.96 23.87 -1.75
N GLY A 366 -2.92 24.07 -0.93
CA GLY A 366 -1.94 23.03 -0.63
C GLY A 366 -1.34 22.39 -1.89
N PHE A 367 -1.28 21.06 -1.93
CA PHE A 367 -0.77 20.34 -3.10
C PHE A 367 -1.58 20.58 -4.37
N GLY A 368 -2.88 20.85 -4.28
CA GLY A 368 -3.68 21.15 -5.47
C GLY A 368 -3.30 22.48 -6.15
N TYR A 369 -2.84 23.47 -5.37
CA TYR A 369 -2.22 24.69 -5.92
C TYR A 369 -0.89 24.36 -6.62
N GLU A 370 -0.01 23.57 -5.98
CA GLU A 370 1.26 23.13 -6.58
C GLU A 370 1.03 22.42 -7.92
N VAL A 371 0.03 21.52 -7.98
CA VAL A 371 -0.36 20.82 -9.22
C VAL A 371 -0.84 21.79 -10.29
N THR A 372 -1.59 22.82 -9.90
CA THR A 372 -2.09 23.85 -10.84
C THR A 372 -0.93 24.65 -11.44
N GLU A 373 0.04 25.05 -10.63
CA GLU A 373 1.25 25.75 -11.11
C GLU A 373 2.13 24.84 -11.97
N ALA A 374 2.36 23.60 -11.55
CA ALA A 374 3.14 22.62 -12.32
C ALA A 374 2.48 22.32 -13.68
N ARG A 375 1.14 22.30 -13.76
CA ARG A 375 0.41 22.17 -15.03
C ARG A 375 0.65 23.37 -15.95
N LYS A 376 0.67 24.60 -15.43
CA LYS A 376 0.97 25.81 -16.22
C LYS A 376 2.40 25.76 -16.76
N GLN A 377 3.37 25.46 -15.91
CA GLN A 377 4.77 25.34 -16.32
C GLN A 377 4.97 24.20 -17.33
N ARG A 378 4.31 23.06 -17.13
CA ARG A 378 4.30 21.95 -18.09
C ARG A 378 3.71 22.37 -19.43
N GLN A 379 2.62 23.15 -19.45
CA GLN A 379 2.06 23.68 -20.69
C GLN A 379 3.06 24.57 -21.45
N ASP A 380 3.81 25.41 -20.75
CA ASP A 380 4.84 26.25 -21.38
C ASP A 380 5.95 25.40 -22.00
N VAL A 381 6.44 24.37 -21.29
CA VAL A 381 7.40 23.39 -21.84
C VAL A 381 6.84 22.68 -23.09
N LEU A 382 5.57 22.27 -23.07
CA LEU A 382 4.94 21.64 -24.24
C LEU A 382 4.81 22.61 -25.42
N VAL A 383 4.58 23.90 -25.17
CA VAL A 383 4.56 24.93 -26.22
C VAL A 383 5.95 25.13 -26.82
N GLU A 384 6.98 25.26 -25.99
CA GLU A 384 8.37 25.40 -26.43
C GLU A 384 8.84 24.22 -27.30
N ARG A 385 8.39 23.00 -26.96
CA ARG A 385 8.71 21.77 -27.70
C ARG A 385 7.84 21.53 -28.93
N GLY A 386 6.86 22.41 -29.21
CA GLY A 386 5.94 22.27 -30.34
C GLY A 386 4.90 21.16 -30.18
N ASP A 387 4.68 20.68 -28.95
CA ASP A 387 3.66 19.69 -28.62
C ASP A 387 2.31 20.35 -28.23
N ALA A 388 2.33 21.65 -27.95
CA ALA A 388 1.17 22.50 -27.75
C ALA A 388 1.35 23.88 -28.41
N TRP A 389 0.27 24.64 -28.55
CA TRP A 389 0.30 26.02 -29.00
C TRP A 389 -0.82 26.83 -28.34
N ARG A 390 -0.65 28.14 -28.22
CA ARG A 390 -1.72 29.04 -27.74
C ARG A 390 -2.54 29.50 -28.94
N ASP A 391 -3.86 29.37 -28.86
CA ASP A 391 -4.76 29.91 -29.88
C ASP A 391 -4.93 31.44 -29.73
N ARG A 392 -5.73 32.06 -30.60
CA ARG A 392 -5.94 33.52 -30.61
C ARG A 392 -6.60 34.06 -29.34
N GLU A 393 -7.28 33.19 -28.58
CA GLU A 393 -7.94 33.52 -27.32
C GLU A 393 -7.03 33.26 -26.11
N GLY A 394 -5.80 32.77 -26.35
CA GLY A 394 -4.83 32.44 -25.31
C GLY A 394 -5.00 31.04 -24.71
N HIS A 395 -5.95 30.23 -25.21
CA HIS A 395 -6.13 28.87 -24.73
C HIS A 395 -5.04 27.95 -25.28
N VAL A 396 -4.51 27.07 -24.42
CA VAL A 396 -3.54 26.07 -24.84
C VAL A 396 -4.25 24.94 -25.58
N ARG A 397 -3.83 24.70 -26.82
CA ARG A 397 -4.23 23.57 -27.66
C ARG A 397 -3.08 22.60 -27.78
N TYR A 398 -3.40 21.33 -27.87
CA TYR A 398 -2.42 20.25 -27.86
C TYR A 398 -2.41 19.55 -29.21
N ARG A 399 -1.24 19.04 -29.59
CA ARG A 399 -1.12 18.17 -30.77
C ARG A 399 -2.06 16.97 -30.66
N LYS A 400 -2.50 16.47 -31.81
CA LYS A 400 -3.26 15.23 -31.88
C LYS A 400 -2.42 14.09 -31.30
N SER A 401 -3.05 13.26 -30.46
CA SER A 401 -2.40 12.12 -29.80
C SER A 401 -1.17 12.51 -28.96
N LEU A 402 -1.22 13.65 -28.26
CA LEU A 402 -0.15 14.15 -27.40
C LEU A 402 0.52 13.06 -26.55
N LEU A 403 -0.28 12.33 -25.76
CA LEU A 403 0.25 11.31 -24.83
C LEU A 403 1.07 10.24 -25.57
N ALA A 404 0.53 9.70 -26.67
CA ALA A 404 1.23 8.70 -27.48
C ALA A 404 2.50 9.26 -28.14
N ALA A 405 2.50 10.55 -28.51
CA ALA A 405 3.68 11.19 -29.09
C ALA A 405 4.80 11.39 -28.06
N LEU A 406 4.46 11.82 -26.84
CA LEU A 406 5.42 11.97 -25.73
C LEU A 406 5.98 10.61 -25.29
N GLU A 407 5.10 9.62 -25.12
CA GLU A 407 5.48 8.24 -24.78
C GLU A 407 6.45 7.65 -25.80
N ARG A 408 6.14 7.76 -27.09
CA ARG A 408 7.03 7.28 -28.15
C ARG A 408 8.39 7.97 -28.13
N ARG A 409 8.42 9.30 -27.94
CA ARG A 409 9.68 10.06 -27.89
C ARG A 409 10.55 9.60 -26.71
N GLU A 410 9.96 9.38 -25.54
CA GLU A 410 10.68 8.88 -24.36
C GLU A 410 11.21 7.45 -24.58
N LEU A 411 10.37 6.55 -25.09
CA LEU A 411 10.77 5.17 -25.37
C LEU A 411 11.88 5.10 -26.42
N ASP A 412 11.79 5.90 -27.49
CA ASP A 412 12.83 5.96 -28.52
C ASP A 412 14.16 6.48 -27.94
N ARG A 413 14.14 7.54 -27.11
CA ARG A 413 15.36 8.05 -26.48
C ARG A 413 15.98 7.03 -25.52
N ILE A 414 15.20 6.54 -24.57
CA ILE A 414 15.68 5.61 -23.53
C ILE A 414 16.10 4.28 -24.14
N GLY A 415 15.35 3.78 -25.12
CA GLY A 415 15.69 2.56 -25.83
C GLY A 415 17.05 2.68 -26.53
N GLN A 416 17.33 3.80 -27.21
CA GLN A 416 18.63 4.03 -27.85
C GLN A 416 19.78 4.13 -26.82
N GLU A 417 19.57 4.81 -25.69
CA GLU A 417 20.56 4.92 -24.61
C GLU A 417 20.86 3.55 -23.96
N LEU A 418 19.82 2.75 -23.69
CA LEU A 418 19.98 1.40 -23.16
C LEU A 418 20.67 0.48 -24.16
N GLY A 419 20.35 0.59 -25.45
CA GLY A 419 21.03 -0.18 -26.49
C GLY A 419 22.52 0.14 -26.59
N ALA A 420 22.86 1.43 -26.60
CA ALA A 420 24.25 1.89 -26.64
C ALA A 420 25.06 1.42 -25.42
N SER A 421 24.48 1.47 -24.22
CA SER A 421 25.16 1.05 -22.98
C SER A 421 25.30 -0.47 -22.83
N ARG A 422 24.37 -1.24 -23.38
CA ARG A 422 24.34 -2.71 -23.26
C ARG A 422 24.99 -3.45 -24.44
N GLY A 423 25.25 -2.76 -25.56
CA GLY A 423 25.76 -3.37 -26.78
C GLY A 423 24.72 -4.23 -27.52
N THR A 424 23.43 -3.94 -27.35
CA THR A 424 22.31 -4.61 -28.02
C THR A 424 21.45 -3.58 -28.76
N SER A 425 20.66 -4.00 -29.75
CA SER A 425 19.84 -3.06 -30.53
C SER A 425 18.45 -2.90 -29.93
N TYR A 426 17.98 -1.64 -29.85
CA TYR A 426 16.60 -1.33 -29.43
C TYR A 426 15.67 -1.28 -30.64
N ARG A 427 14.48 -1.85 -30.50
CA ARG A 427 13.43 -1.79 -31.51
C ARG A 427 12.04 -1.58 -30.91
N VAL A 428 11.21 -0.84 -31.65
CA VAL A 428 9.78 -0.67 -31.37
C VAL A 428 8.98 -1.82 -31.99
N MET A 429 8.08 -2.42 -31.21
CA MET A 429 7.16 -3.44 -31.72
C MET A 429 5.94 -2.83 -32.39
N ALA A 430 5.49 -3.44 -33.49
CA ALA A 430 4.22 -3.10 -34.13
C ALA A 430 3.05 -3.90 -33.54
N ASP A 431 1.83 -3.36 -33.63
CA ASP A 431 0.62 -4.10 -33.28
C ASP A 431 0.49 -5.38 -34.14
N GLY A 432 0.17 -6.50 -33.49
CA GLY A 432 0.09 -7.84 -34.09
C GLY A 432 1.42 -8.60 -34.09
N GLU A 433 2.53 -7.95 -33.77
CA GLU A 433 3.85 -8.57 -33.77
C GLU A 433 4.05 -9.49 -32.55
N ARG A 434 4.72 -10.63 -32.77
CA ARG A 434 5.07 -11.58 -31.71
C ARG A 434 6.51 -11.39 -31.28
N MET A 435 6.77 -11.53 -29.99
CA MET A 435 8.12 -11.48 -29.44
C MET A 435 8.31 -12.59 -28.42
N CYS A 436 9.50 -13.18 -28.43
CA CYS A 436 9.97 -14.13 -27.44
C CYS A 436 11.38 -13.72 -27.02
N GLY A 437 11.63 -13.71 -25.71
CA GLY A 437 12.91 -13.30 -25.14
C GLY A 437 12.92 -13.46 -23.62
N THR A 438 14.05 -13.16 -23.01
CA THR A 438 14.21 -13.17 -21.55
C THR A 438 13.75 -11.84 -20.98
N LEU A 439 12.90 -11.88 -19.94
CA LEU A 439 12.57 -10.70 -19.15
C LEU A 439 13.78 -10.30 -18.31
N LYS A 440 14.40 -9.14 -18.58
CA LYS A 440 15.62 -8.73 -17.86
C LYS A 440 15.34 -7.89 -16.64
N GLU A 441 14.54 -6.84 -16.80
CA GLU A 441 14.31 -5.87 -15.72
C GLU A 441 13.04 -5.04 -15.95
N LYS A 442 12.70 -4.29 -14.90
CA LYS A 442 11.61 -3.32 -14.86
C LYS A 442 12.18 -1.91 -15.03
N VAL A 443 11.81 -1.24 -16.11
CA VAL A 443 12.25 0.13 -16.45
C VAL A 443 11.13 1.11 -16.09
N ARG A 444 11.42 2.08 -15.22
CA ARG A 444 10.45 3.09 -14.78
C ARG A 444 10.68 4.40 -15.50
N LEU A 445 9.68 4.83 -16.26
CA LEU A 445 9.71 6.03 -17.10
C LEU A 445 8.60 7.01 -16.69
N ALA A 446 8.64 8.23 -17.22
CA ALA A 446 7.57 9.21 -17.01
C ALA A 446 6.24 8.69 -17.56
N SER A 447 6.29 8.01 -18.72
CA SER A 447 5.12 7.44 -19.39
C SER A 447 4.54 6.20 -18.72
N GLY A 448 5.26 5.60 -17.77
CA GLY A 448 4.81 4.41 -17.05
C GLY A 448 5.94 3.44 -16.79
N THR A 449 5.56 2.22 -16.40
CA THR A 449 6.54 1.14 -16.16
C THR A 449 6.55 0.18 -17.34
N TYR A 450 7.74 -0.18 -17.79
CA TYR A 450 8.00 -1.05 -18.94
C TYR A 450 8.85 -2.25 -18.53
N ALA A 451 8.63 -3.36 -19.21
CA ALA A 451 9.48 -4.53 -19.17
C ALA A 451 10.52 -4.44 -20.29
N LEU A 452 11.79 -4.65 -19.93
CA LEU A 452 12.84 -4.90 -20.92
C LEU A 452 12.85 -6.40 -21.23
N VAL A 453 12.50 -6.75 -22.46
CA VAL A 453 12.55 -8.13 -22.94
C VAL A 453 13.60 -8.22 -24.04
N GLU A 454 14.58 -9.09 -23.84
CA GLU A 454 15.78 -9.19 -24.67
C GLU A 454 15.90 -10.58 -25.28
N ASN A 455 16.25 -10.64 -26.56
CA ASN A 455 16.66 -11.86 -27.25
C ASN A 455 18.18 -11.80 -27.58
N THR A 456 18.68 -12.70 -28.42
CA THR A 456 20.12 -12.75 -28.74
C THR A 456 20.66 -11.57 -29.55
N HIS A 457 19.81 -10.70 -30.12
CA HIS A 457 20.24 -9.63 -31.06
C HIS A 457 19.64 -8.24 -30.75
N GLU A 458 18.47 -8.21 -30.12
CA GLU A 458 17.71 -7.00 -29.87
C GLU A 458 16.92 -7.10 -28.56
N PHE A 459 16.46 -5.94 -28.08
CA PHE A 459 15.48 -5.86 -27.01
C PHE A 459 14.36 -4.87 -27.33
N VAL A 460 13.25 -5.07 -26.64
CA VAL A 460 12.05 -4.24 -26.75
C VAL A 460 11.63 -3.77 -25.35
N LEU A 461 11.01 -2.59 -25.31
CA LEU A 461 10.35 -2.07 -24.13
C LEU A 461 8.84 -2.21 -24.31
N VAL A 462 8.18 -2.97 -23.45
CA VAL A 462 6.73 -3.21 -23.51
C VAL A 462 6.07 -2.89 -22.18
N PRO A 463 4.82 -2.41 -22.13
CA PRO A 463 4.19 -2.02 -20.87
C PRO A 463 4.17 -3.16 -19.85
N TRP A 464 4.54 -2.83 -18.61
CA TRP A 464 4.57 -3.79 -17.51
C TRP A 464 3.16 -4.24 -17.10
N LYS A 465 3.01 -5.53 -16.76
CA LYS A 465 1.76 -6.08 -16.20
C LYS A 465 2.08 -6.96 -14.98
N PRO A 466 1.22 -6.99 -13.94
CA PRO A 466 1.46 -7.81 -12.75
C PRO A 466 1.71 -9.30 -13.04
N VAL A 467 1.15 -9.82 -14.14
CA VAL A 467 1.32 -11.23 -14.54
C VAL A 467 2.78 -11.63 -14.81
N ILE A 468 3.67 -10.67 -15.08
CA ILE A 468 5.10 -10.90 -15.30
C ILE A 468 5.99 -10.54 -14.10
N GLU A 469 5.43 -10.12 -12.96
CA GLU A 469 6.21 -9.61 -11.81
C GLU A 469 7.27 -10.61 -11.33
N ASN A 470 6.89 -11.89 -11.18
CA ASN A 470 7.76 -12.96 -10.68
C ASN A 470 8.48 -13.73 -11.81
N ARG A 471 8.69 -13.09 -12.97
CA ARG A 471 9.27 -13.74 -14.17
C ARG A 471 10.58 -13.13 -14.63
N ILE A 472 11.16 -12.21 -13.85
CA ILE A 472 12.47 -11.65 -14.15
C ILE A 472 13.50 -12.80 -14.23
N GLY A 473 14.32 -12.78 -15.28
CA GLY A 473 15.28 -13.84 -15.61
C GLY A 473 14.70 -15.03 -16.41
N GLN A 474 13.38 -15.08 -16.65
CA GLN A 474 12.73 -16.18 -17.38
C GLN A 474 12.43 -15.80 -18.83
N GLU A 475 12.38 -16.80 -19.71
CA GLU A 475 11.85 -16.64 -21.06
C GLU A 475 10.33 -16.41 -21.04
N ILE A 476 9.92 -15.40 -21.79
CA ILE A 476 8.53 -14.97 -21.95
C ILE A 476 8.23 -14.81 -23.45
N ALA A 477 6.97 -15.03 -23.81
CA ALA A 477 6.49 -14.79 -25.16
C ALA A 477 5.17 -14.02 -25.10
N GLY A 478 4.89 -13.22 -26.12
CA GLY A 478 3.62 -12.51 -26.24
C GLY A 478 3.36 -11.96 -27.63
N ILE A 479 2.15 -11.42 -27.81
CA ILE A 479 1.76 -10.64 -29.00
C ILE A 479 1.40 -9.20 -28.60
N MET A 480 1.91 -8.21 -29.33
CA MET A 480 1.56 -6.80 -29.12
C MET A 480 0.16 -6.54 -29.66
N ARG A 481 -0.74 -5.95 -28.86
CA ARG A 481 -2.12 -5.63 -29.26
C ARG A 481 -2.55 -4.29 -28.67
N ALA A 482 -2.91 -3.34 -29.53
CA ALA A 482 -3.40 -2.03 -29.14
C ALA A 482 -2.49 -1.33 -28.11
N GLY A 483 -1.17 -1.39 -28.34
CA GLY A 483 -0.21 -0.77 -27.44
C GLY A 483 0.11 -1.55 -26.15
N ALA A 484 -0.43 -2.76 -25.96
CA ALA A 484 -0.15 -3.59 -24.79
C ALA A 484 0.25 -5.02 -25.15
N MET A 485 1.09 -5.63 -24.31
CA MET A 485 1.53 -7.01 -24.51
C MET A 485 0.47 -8.01 -24.01
N ASP A 486 0.07 -8.95 -24.85
CA ASP A 486 -0.73 -10.12 -24.50
C ASP A 486 0.21 -11.32 -24.30
N TRP A 487 0.39 -11.73 -23.05
CA TRP A 487 1.44 -12.67 -22.63
C TRP A 487 0.99 -14.13 -22.75
N GLN A 488 1.82 -14.95 -23.41
CA GLN A 488 1.66 -16.40 -23.51
C GLN A 488 2.67 -17.08 -22.56
N LEU A 489 2.30 -17.19 -21.29
CA LEU A 489 3.19 -17.71 -20.23
C LEU A 489 3.11 -19.24 -20.15
N GLY A 490 4.04 -19.94 -20.80
CA GLY A 490 4.18 -21.39 -20.72
C GLY A 490 5.52 -21.87 -21.26
N ARG A 491 6.05 -22.98 -20.73
CA ARG A 491 7.22 -23.66 -21.29
C ARG A 491 6.93 -24.02 -22.75
N GLN A 492 7.54 -23.31 -23.69
CA GLN A 492 7.69 -23.86 -25.04
C GLN A 492 8.65 -25.05 -24.92
N ARG A 493 8.13 -26.26 -25.15
CA ARG A 493 8.98 -27.41 -25.45
C ARG A 493 9.79 -27.03 -26.68
N GLY A 494 11.12 -26.95 -26.53
CA GLY A 494 12.02 -26.83 -27.65
C GLY A 494 11.70 -27.90 -28.69
N LEU A 495 11.65 -27.48 -29.95
CA LEU A 495 11.75 -28.39 -31.09
C LEU A 495 13.14 -29.04 -31.00
N GLY A 496 13.19 -30.23 -30.40
CA GLY A 496 14.36 -31.10 -30.49
C GLY A 496 14.48 -31.59 -31.92
N LEU A 497 15.64 -31.35 -32.51
CA LEU A 497 16.12 -32.03 -33.72
C LEU A 497 16.23 -33.54 -33.48
#